data_AF-G3JG24-F1
#
_entry.id   AF-G3JG24-F1
#
_cell.length_a   1.000
_cell.length_b   1.000
_cell.length_c   1.000
_cell.angle_alpha   90.00
_cell.angle_beta   90.00
_cell.angle_gamma   90.00
#
_symmetry.space_group_name_H-M   'P 1'
#
loop_
_entity.id
_entity.type
_entity.pdbx_description
1 polymer ?
#
loop_
_entity_poly.entity_id
_entity_poly.type
_entity_poly.pdbx_seq_one_letter_code
_entity_poly.pdbx_strand_id
1 'polypeptide(L)'
;MSASDKRRVHGVTGTHVLRTASSARHAYHSSSSSAGAGSPISAHAGSGPGSSHLPAVPQRVAVVNASALSDDTDDTNKDKDKEKDMSPGTTTTTSGASTPVTRTASSRTAKEKQRERDRERESASLAAQVRQKDERIAYLEREMDTMEREFQHQLDKLSANESETATFWQAKHSALNQQYLRTDTELRLLRAEVDVREAERAELRQGWEVLRRELMERDEEMRGLRGQVRGLKEFVSTSTRADGQTSDEVFGDGMARLGNGLQNWVISHFRKARLDLPSLDEETTAEISELVPMYEELAKTAKVHLLQSIVSRIFVDMIFDSYFVGLSDSQTRLFRQMEEVLASLCGPTQHEPVNQWRAATLTLLRREAAPQAHLQDDTAVFAEHVVSRTNHVLDRLTGSEGSSARDAALRVLVNNAVELARLLVVQKAVLRVYMPKVQPHQRVLFDPSTMEDVGGLEDDDEDGLGPTREVACVVFPGVVKHGDEHGTQLQYRNMICKAKVVCRQE
;
A
#
# COMPACT_ATOMS: atom_id res chain seq x y z
N MET A 1 78.91 -12.96 5.43
CA MET A 1 79.56 -12.66 4.13
C MET A 1 78.55 -12.96 3.03
N SER A 2 78.32 -11.99 2.13
CA SER A 2 78.25 -12.10 0.64
C SER A 2 77.55 -13.32 0.00
N ALA A 3 76.61 -13.22 -0.95
CA ALA A 3 75.90 -12.10 -1.63
C ALA A 3 74.48 -12.62 -2.08
N SER A 4 73.41 -11.84 -2.29
CA SER A 4 73.07 -10.94 -3.42
C SER A 4 73.05 -11.65 -4.81
N ASP A 5 72.14 -11.40 -5.78
CA ASP A 5 71.15 -10.31 -5.97
C ASP A 5 70.10 -10.60 -7.12
N LYS A 6 69.06 -9.74 -7.24
CA LYS A 6 68.17 -9.41 -8.40
C LYS A 6 67.08 -10.42 -8.87
N ARG A 7 65.99 -10.03 -9.57
CA ARG A 7 65.08 -8.83 -9.68
C ARG A 7 64.43 -8.75 -11.10
N ARG A 8 63.10 -8.90 -11.22
CA ARG A 8 62.12 -8.27 -12.18
C ARG A 8 60.83 -9.12 -12.20
N VAL A 9 59.57 -8.66 -12.10
CA VAL A 9 58.85 -7.36 -12.24
C VAL A 9 58.31 -7.05 -13.66
N HIS A 10 56.99 -6.74 -13.73
CA HIS A 10 56.10 -6.56 -14.89
C HIS A 10 55.80 -7.84 -15.71
N GLY A 11 54.57 -8.18 -16.13
CA GLY A 11 53.22 -7.65 -15.82
C GLY A 11 52.66 -6.61 -16.80
N VAL A 12 51.58 -6.95 -17.53
CA VAL A 12 50.59 -6.02 -18.13
C VAL A 12 49.33 -6.80 -18.63
N THR A 13 48.20 -6.09 -18.66
CA THR A 13 46.79 -6.45 -18.93
C THR A 13 46.45 -7.37 -20.11
N GLY A 14 45.31 -8.08 -20.01
CA GLY A 14 44.51 -8.57 -21.15
C GLY A 14 43.00 -8.54 -20.83
N THR A 15 42.19 -7.93 -21.71
CA THR A 15 40.77 -7.62 -21.46
C THR A 15 39.81 -8.26 -22.46
N HIS A 16 38.92 -9.15 -22.00
CA HIS A 16 37.68 -9.55 -22.69
C HIS A 16 36.59 -9.75 -21.62
N VAL A 17 35.51 -8.96 -21.58
CA VAL A 17 34.37 -8.82 -22.52
C VAL A 17 33.40 -10.02 -22.42
N LEU A 18 32.16 -9.68 -22.07
CA LEU A 18 31.04 -10.59 -21.82
C LEU A 18 30.62 -11.37 -23.08
N ARG A 19 30.11 -12.60 -22.87
CA ARG A 19 29.13 -13.22 -23.77
C ARG A 19 27.96 -13.79 -22.97
N THR A 20 26.78 -13.26 -23.25
CA THR A 20 25.50 -13.90 -22.92
C THR A 20 25.27 -15.10 -23.85
N ALA A 21 24.59 -16.12 -23.34
CA ALA A 21 24.15 -17.27 -24.14
C ALA A 21 22.77 -17.73 -23.66
N SER A 22 21.72 -17.34 -24.39
CA SER A 22 20.35 -17.77 -24.13
C SER A 22 20.06 -19.07 -24.89
N SER A 23 19.42 -20.04 -24.23
CA SER A 23 18.68 -21.12 -24.89
C SER A 23 17.50 -21.51 -23.99
N ALA A 24 16.25 -21.28 -24.38
CA ALA A 24 15.54 -21.80 -25.56
C ALA A 24 15.03 -23.23 -25.33
N ARG A 25 13.75 -23.26 -24.94
CA ARG A 25 12.80 -24.37 -24.90
C ARG A 25 13.16 -25.60 -25.75
N HIS A 26 12.97 -26.78 -25.17
CA HIS A 26 12.29 -27.87 -25.87
C HIS A 26 11.35 -28.60 -24.91
N ALA A 27 10.12 -28.85 -25.35
CA ALA A 27 9.16 -29.69 -24.65
C ALA A 27 9.15 -31.09 -25.28
N TYR A 28 8.91 -32.12 -24.47
CA TYR A 28 8.48 -33.43 -24.94
C TYR A 28 7.36 -33.97 -24.05
N HIS A 29 6.34 -34.52 -24.69
CA HIS A 29 5.23 -35.17 -24.01
C HIS A 29 5.63 -36.59 -23.56
N SER A 30 5.15 -37.00 -22.39
CA SER A 30 4.96 -38.42 -22.05
C SER A 30 3.63 -38.58 -21.32
N SER A 31 2.63 -39.09 -22.02
CA SER A 31 1.29 -39.35 -21.50
C SER A 31 1.20 -40.74 -20.87
N SER A 32 0.88 -40.83 -19.59
CA SER A 32 0.55 -42.09 -18.91
C SER A 32 -0.80 -41.97 -18.21
N SER A 33 -1.85 -42.46 -18.87
CA SER A 33 -3.20 -42.55 -18.30
C SER A 33 -3.33 -43.74 -17.34
N SER A 34 -3.76 -43.48 -16.10
CA SER A 34 -4.24 -44.53 -15.18
C SER A 34 -5.58 -44.10 -14.57
N ALA A 35 -6.62 -44.90 -14.76
CA ALA A 35 -7.96 -44.61 -14.27
C ALA A 35 -8.11 -44.87 -12.76
N GLY A 36 -8.99 -44.13 -12.10
CA GLY A 36 -9.35 -44.33 -10.69
C GLY A 36 -10.70 -43.72 -10.36
N ALA A 37 -11.71 -44.57 -10.16
CA ALA A 37 -12.93 -44.21 -9.43
C ALA A 37 -12.67 -44.32 -7.91
N GLY A 38 -13.43 -43.70 -7.01
CA GLY A 38 -14.52 -42.75 -7.22
C GLY A 38 -15.54 -42.80 -6.06
N SER A 39 -15.84 -41.63 -5.49
CA SER A 39 -16.89 -41.39 -4.47
C SER A 39 -16.70 -42.05 -3.08
N PRO A 40 -17.42 -41.57 -2.03
CA PRO A 40 -18.00 -40.23 -1.83
C PRO A 40 -17.55 -39.55 -0.52
N ILE A 41 -17.84 -38.25 -0.43
CA ILE A 41 -17.79 -37.47 0.81
C ILE A 41 -18.94 -37.91 1.73
N SER A 42 -18.68 -38.06 3.04
CA SER A 42 -19.73 -38.15 4.06
C SER A 42 -19.64 -36.95 5.00
N ALA A 43 -20.69 -36.14 5.06
CA ALA A 43 -20.75 -34.99 5.95
C ALA A 43 -21.14 -35.42 7.38
N HIS A 44 -20.71 -34.64 8.37
CA HIS A 44 -21.36 -34.63 9.68
C HIS A 44 -21.54 -33.18 10.15
N ALA A 45 -22.79 -32.79 10.37
CA ALA A 45 -23.13 -31.50 10.95
C ALA A 45 -23.05 -31.56 12.48
N GLY A 46 -22.57 -30.48 13.10
CA GLY A 46 -22.63 -30.25 14.54
C GLY A 46 -23.28 -28.91 14.83
N SER A 47 -24.52 -28.90 15.29
CA SER A 47 -25.28 -27.68 15.56
C SER A 47 -25.07 -27.17 16.99
N GLY A 48 -24.89 -25.86 17.15
CA GLY A 48 -24.86 -25.16 18.44
C GLY A 48 -25.51 -23.77 18.32
N PRO A 49 -26.65 -23.49 18.98
CA PRO A 49 -27.42 -22.25 18.78
C PRO A 49 -27.22 -21.22 19.90
N GLY A 50 -27.45 -19.93 19.61
CA GLY A 50 -27.61 -18.90 20.65
C GLY A 50 -27.72 -17.46 20.12
N SER A 51 -28.69 -16.70 20.67
CA SER A 51 -28.89 -15.24 20.60
C SER A 51 -28.94 -14.57 19.20
N SER A 52 -30.06 -14.18 18.58
CA SER A 52 -31.26 -13.39 19.01
C SER A 52 -31.12 -11.86 18.96
N HIS A 53 -31.45 -11.22 17.83
CA HIS A 53 -32.51 -10.20 17.77
C HIS A 53 -32.89 -9.75 16.34
N LEU A 54 -34.14 -9.31 16.20
CA LEU A 54 -34.76 -8.57 15.08
C LEU A 54 -35.62 -7.43 15.72
N PRO A 55 -36.22 -6.44 15.00
CA PRO A 55 -36.51 -6.44 13.55
C PRO A 55 -36.43 -5.08 12.77
N ALA A 56 -36.76 -5.16 11.46
CA ALA A 56 -37.65 -4.26 10.71
C ALA A 56 -37.21 -2.89 10.09
N VAL A 57 -36.92 -2.94 8.77
CA VAL A 57 -37.36 -2.03 7.65
C VAL A 57 -36.99 -0.51 7.63
N PRO A 58 -37.03 0.17 6.45
CA PRO A 58 -36.18 1.33 6.18
C PRO A 58 -36.88 2.71 6.27
N GLN A 59 -36.07 3.76 6.42
CA GLN A 59 -36.53 5.14 6.29
C GLN A 59 -36.68 5.56 4.82
N ARG A 60 -37.74 6.33 4.52
CA ARG A 60 -38.02 6.91 3.20
C ARG A 60 -37.29 8.24 3.03
N VAL A 61 -37.03 8.60 1.78
CA VAL A 61 -36.59 9.94 1.37
C VAL A 61 -37.57 11.00 1.88
N ALA A 62 -37.07 12.00 2.59
CA ALA A 62 -37.82 13.20 2.96
C ALA A 62 -37.51 14.33 1.97
N VAL A 63 -38.53 14.87 1.31
CA VAL A 63 -38.42 16.08 0.50
C VAL A 63 -38.52 17.28 1.43
N VAL A 64 -37.54 18.17 1.39
CA VAL A 64 -37.62 19.51 2.00
C VAL A 64 -37.41 20.53 0.90
N ASN A 65 -38.35 21.46 0.76
CA ASN A 65 -38.36 22.49 -0.28
C ASN A 65 -38.20 23.87 0.35
N ALA A 66 -37.17 24.60 -0.05
CA ALA A 66 -36.98 26.03 0.18
C ALA A 66 -35.88 26.54 -0.76
N SER A 67 -35.91 27.75 -1.33
CA SER A 67 -37.00 28.73 -1.49
C SER A 67 -36.52 29.83 -2.46
N ALA A 68 -37.46 30.61 -3.00
CA ALA A 68 -37.28 31.95 -3.57
C ALA A 68 -36.64 32.16 -4.96
N LEU A 69 -37.53 32.41 -5.94
CA LEU A 69 -37.60 33.60 -6.81
C LEU A 69 -36.59 33.84 -7.96
N SER A 70 -37.11 34.56 -8.98
CA SER A 70 -36.43 35.25 -10.10
C SER A 70 -35.63 34.41 -11.12
N ASP A 71 -35.58 34.76 -12.42
CA ASP A 71 -36.53 35.51 -13.26
C ASP A 71 -36.31 35.15 -14.74
N ASP A 72 -37.05 35.77 -15.65
CA ASP A 72 -37.20 35.51 -17.09
C ASP A 72 -35.94 35.35 -18.00
N THR A 73 -36.18 34.69 -19.15
CA THR A 73 -35.52 34.78 -20.49
C THR A 73 -34.04 34.41 -20.71
N ASP A 74 -33.82 33.30 -21.45
CA ASP A 74 -33.11 33.19 -22.75
C ASP A 74 -32.96 31.67 -23.14
N ASP A 75 -32.72 31.24 -24.39
CA ASP A 75 -33.20 31.68 -25.71
C ASP A 75 -33.08 30.49 -26.72
N THR A 76 -33.63 30.65 -27.93
CA THR A 76 -33.58 29.83 -29.15
C THR A 76 -32.67 28.59 -29.26
N ASN A 77 -33.23 27.50 -29.82
CA ASN A 77 -32.87 26.78 -31.07
C ASN A 77 -33.45 25.33 -31.05
N LYS A 78 -33.98 24.71 -32.11
CA LYS A 78 -34.42 25.14 -33.47
C LYS A 78 -35.68 24.27 -33.83
N ASP A 79 -36.09 23.84 -35.03
CA ASP A 79 -35.55 23.74 -36.42
C ASP A 79 -36.71 23.65 -37.46
N LYS A 80 -36.43 23.89 -38.75
CA LYS A 80 -37.20 23.51 -39.97
C LYS A 80 -38.71 23.84 -40.11
N ASP A 81 -38.97 24.90 -40.89
CA ASP A 81 -39.71 24.89 -42.16
C ASP A 81 -40.89 23.90 -42.39
N LYS A 82 -42.12 24.43 -42.48
CA LYS A 82 -42.84 24.45 -43.76
C LYS A 82 -44.03 25.41 -43.86
N GLU A 83 -44.35 25.80 -45.09
CA GLU A 83 -45.47 26.66 -45.48
C GLU A 83 -46.84 26.00 -45.24
N LYS A 84 -47.85 26.76 -44.78
CA LYS A 84 -48.98 27.16 -45.66
C LYS A 84 -49.94 28.19 -45.03
N ASP A 85 -50.72 28.84 -45.90
CA ASP A 85 -51.68 29.91 -45.57
C ASP A 85 -52.83 29.49 -44.64
N MET A 86 -53.17 30.40 -43.72
CA MET A 86 -54.50 30.50 -43.09
C MET A 86 -54.88 31.98 -42.93
N SER A 87 -55.87 32.47 -43.67
CA SER A 87 -56.60 33.71 -43.36
C SER A 87 -57.85 33.38 -42.53
N PRO A 88 -58.23 34.22 -41.54
CA PRO A 88 -59.61 34.72 -41.52
C PRO A 88 -59.79 36.16 -40.95
N GLY A 89 -60.97 36.75 -41.20
CA GLY A 89 -61.38 38.11 -40.76
C GLY A 89 -61.88 38.95 -41.96
N THR A 90 -63.16 39.36 -42.13
CA THR A 90 -64.26 39.66 -41.19
C THR A 90 -63.86 40.87 -40.32
N THR A 91 -64.45 42.08 -40.35
CA THR A 91 -65.76 42.62 -40.84
C THR A 91 -65.68 44.20 -40.82
N THR A 92 -66.49 45.10 -41.42
CA THR A 92 -67.76 45.15 -42.22
C THR A 92 -67.86 46.54 -42.95
N THR A 93 -68.94 46.79 -43.74
CA THR A 93 -69.58 48.13 -44.02
C THR A 93 -68.81 49.23 -44.81
N THR A 94 -69.39 50.15 -45.62
CA THR A 94 -70.77 50.43 -46.10
C THR A 94 -70.82 51.39 -47.33
N SER A 95 -71.93 51.36 -48.09
CA SER A 95 -72.63 52.50 -48.78
C SER A 95 -72.01 53.26 -49.98
N GLY A 96 -72.89 53.78 -50.87
CA GLY A 96 -72.60 54.81 -51.89
C GLY A 96 -72.27 54.26 -53.30
N ALA A 97 -73.18 53.95 -54.24
CA ALA A 97 -74.37 54.63 -54.81
C ALA A 97 -74.10 55.52 -56.04
N SER A 98 -74.83 55.22 -57.14
CA SER A 98 -75.23 56.11 -58.26
C SER A 98 -74.24 56.56 -59.35
N THR A 99 -74.28 55.81 -60.48
CA THR A 99 -74.27 56.23 -61.91
C THR A 99 -74.28 57.73 -62.28
N PRO A 100 -73.58 58.14 -63.37
CA PRO A 100 -74.23 58.23 -64.71
C PRO A 100 -73.47 57.41 -65.80
N VAL A 101 -74.13 56.70 -66.73
CA VAL A 101 -74.86 57.15 -67.95
C VAL A 101 -73.96 57.78 -69.04
N THR A 102 -73.72 57.03 -70.13
CA THR A 102 -73.65 57.39 -71.57
C THR A 102 -72.91 56.26 -72.34
N ARG A 103 -73.14 55.97 -73.64
CA ARG A 103 -74.13 56.45 -74.63
C ARG A 103 -74.45 55.34 -75.64
N THR A 104 -75.66 55.34 -76.19
CA THR A 104 -76.11 54.42 -77.25
C THR A 104 -75.96 55.02 -78.66
N ALA A 105 -75.73 54.17 -79.67
CA ALA A 105 -75.88 54.47 -81.10
C ALA A 105 -75.82 53.17 -81.96
N SER A 106 -76.36 53.09 -83.19
CA SER A 106 -77.63 53.60 -83.72
C SER A 106 -77.83 53.14 -85.18
N SER A 107 -79.05 52.74 -85.57
CA SER A 107 -79.45 52.46 -86.97
C SER A 107 -80.97 52.21 -86.99
N ARG A 108 -81.86 52.87 -87.75
CA ARG A 108 -81.86 53.94 -88.80
C ARG A 108 -83.30 54.55 -88.81
N THR A 109 -83.69 55.74 -89.26
CA THR A 109 -83.13 57.03 -89.78
C THR A 109 -84.26 58.10 -89.58
N ALA A 110 -84.55 59.22 -90.28
CA ALA A 110 -84.12 59.89 -91.53
C ALA A 110 -84.58 61.38 -91.55
N LYS A 111 -84.24 62.11 -92.63
CA LYS A 111 -84.64 63.52 -92.96
C LYS A 111 -84.03 64.64 -92.08
N GLU A 112 -84.16 65.90 -92.52
CA GLU A 112 -82.99 66.80 -92.67
C GLU A 112 -83.27 68.34 -92.54
N LYS A 113 -82.23 69.13 -92.16
CA LYS A 113 -81.86 70.55 -92.49
C LYS A 113 -82.07 71.75 -91.50
N GLN A 114 -81.13 72.72 -91.59
CA GLN A 114 -81.08 74.15 -91.12
C GLN A 114 -80.57 74.52 -89.67
N ARG A 115 -79.41 75.23 -89.50
CA ARG A 115 -78.89 75.80 -88.21
C ARG A 115 -77.58 76.67 -88.29
N GLU A 116 -77.50 77.95 -87.83
CA GLU A 116 -76.24 78.70 -87.52
C GLU A 116 -76.44 80.15 -86.92
N ARG A 117 -75.71 80.60 -85.83
CA ARG A 117 -75.19 82.01 -85.65
C ARG A 117 -74.40 82.46 -84.36
N ASP A 118 -74.58 81.94 -83.15
CA ASP A 118 -74.10 82.62 -81.90
C ASP A 118 -72.69 82.21 -81.39
N ARG A 119 -71.78 83.16 -80.98
CA ARG A 119 -70.51 82.77 -80.27
C ARG A 119 -69.56 83.75 -79.52
N GLU A 120 -69.54 85.08 -79.69
CA GLU A 120 -68.28 85.85 -79.46
C GLU A 120 -68.00 86.54 -78.09
N ARG A 121 -68.91 86.56 -77.11
CA ARG A 121 -68.93 87.66 -76.10
C ARG A 121 -68.16 87.48 -74.78
N GLU A 122 -67.47 86.37 -74.55
CA GLU A 122 -67.16 85.90 -73.17
C GLU A 122 -65.74 86.24 -72.63
N SER A 123 -64.86 86.85 -73.44
CA SER A 123 -63.41 86.83 -73.17
C SER A 123 -62.85 87.77 -72.08
N ALA A 124 -63.47 88.93 -71.81
CA ALA A 124 -62.74 90.04 -71.18
C ALA A 124 -62.68 90.02 -69.63
N SER A 125 -63.71 89.49 -68.97
CA SER A 125 -63.84 89.57 -67.49
C SER A 125 -62.79 88.75 -66.74
N LEU A 126 -62.11 87.81 -67.40
CA LEU A 126 -61.18 86.88 -66.76
C LEU A 126 -59.90 87.58 -66.27
N ALA A 127 -59.45 88.66 -66.90
CA ALA A 127 -58.10 89.20 -66.73
C ALA A 127 -57.81 89.83 -65.35
N ALA A 128 -58.73 90.62 -64.80
CA ALA A 128 -58.45 91.35 -63.56
C ALA A 128 -58.38 90.43 -62.32
N GLN A 129 -59.11 89.31 -62.33
CA GLN A 129 -59.03 88.29 -61.28
C GLN A 129 -57.73 87.48 -61.29
N VAL A 130 -56.85 87.66 -62.28
CA VAL A 130 -55.55 86.96 -62.32
C VAL A 130 -54.57 87.62 -61.34
N ARG A 131 -54.28 88.92 -61.49
CA ARG A 131 -53.26 89.62 -60.68
C ARG A 131 -53.37 89.49 -59.15
N GLN A 132 -54.58 89.57 -58.59
CA GLN A 132 -54.74 89.41 -57.14
C GLN A 132 -54.51 87.96 -56.68
N LYS A 133 -54.75 86.99 -57.57
CA LYS A 133 -54.32 85.60 -57.34
C LYS A 133 -52.79 85.52 -57.47
N ASP A 134 -52.19 86.12 -58.50
CA ASP A 134 -50.73 86.10 -58.71
C ASP A 134 -49.93 86.60 -57.49
N GLU A 135 -50.35 87.68 -56.83
CA GLU A 135 -49.66 88.17 -55.62
C GLU A 135 -49.86 87.25 -54.41
N ARG A 136 -51.05 86.65 -54.24
CA ARG A 136 -51.30 85.69 -53.15
C ARG A 136 -50.59 84.36 -53.41
N ILE A 137 -50.49 83.96 -54.67
CA ILE A 137 -49.67 82.84 -55.16
C ILE A 137 -48.21 83.14 -54.81
N ALA A 138 -47.64 84.28 -55.21
CA ALA A 138 -46.24 84.63 -54.94
C ALA A 138 -45.84 84.79 -53.45
N TYR A 139 -46.82 84.94 -52.54
CA TYR A 139 -46.59 84.82 -51.10
C TYR A 139 -46.64 83.35 -50.65
N LEU A 140 -47.69 82.62 -51.05
CA LEU A 140 -47.86 81.21 -50.72
C LEU A 140 -46.73 80.34 -51.28
N GLU A 141 -46.19 80.67 -52.45
CA GLU A 141 -45.00 80.04 -53.04
C GLU A 141 -43.79 80.19 -52.10
N ARG A 142 -43.50 81.39 -51.59
CA ARG A 142 -42.37 81.61 -50.65
C ARG A 142 -42.59 80.99 -49.27
N GLU A 143 -43.83 80.94 -48.81
CA GLU A 143 -44.21 80.24 -47.57
C GLU A 143 -44.04 78.72 -47.76
N MET A 144 -44.49 78.18 -48.90
CA MET A 144 -44.35 76.79 -49.30
C MET A 144 -42.89 76.39 -49.52
N ASP A 145 -42.08 77.18 -50.23
CA ASP A 145 -40.62 76.98 -50.38
C ASP A 145 -39.93 76.85 -49.01
N THR A 146 -40.44 77.57 -48.00
CA THR A 146 -39.85 77.61 -46.66
C THR A 146 -40.29 76.40 -45.84
N MET A 147 -41.59 76.05 -45.89
CA MET A 147 -42.08 74.80 -45.32
C MET A 147 -41.47 73.56 -45.99
N GLU A 148 -41.21 73.59 -47.30
CA GLU A 148 -40.56 72.51 -48.05
C GLU A 148 -39.10 72.35 -47.64
N ARG A 149 -38.35 73.45 -47.51
CA ARG A 149 -36.97 73.43 -46.98
C ARG A 149 -36.90 72.94 -45.52
N GLU A 150 -37.83 73.36 -44.67
CA GLU A 150 -37.89 72.92 -43.27
C GLU A 150 -38.35 71.46 -43.15
N PHE A 151 -39.30 71.02 -43.98
CA PHE A 151 -39.76 69.64 -44.06
C PHE A 151 -38.65 68.72 -44.57
N GLN A 152 -37.93 69.11 -45.64
CA GLN A 152 -36.79 68.35 -46.15
C GLN A 152 -35.68 68.27 -45.10
N HIS A 153 -35.35 69.37 -44.40
CA HIS A 153 -34.36 69.33 -43.33
C HIS A 153 -34.78 68.42 -42.15
N GLN A 154 -36.07 68.35 -41.82
CA GLN A 154 -36.59 67.39 -40.86
C GLN A 154 -36.54 65.95 -41.39
N LEU A 155 -36.82 65.72 -42.68
CA LEU A 155 -36.69 64.42 -43.34
C LEU A 155 -35.23 63.93 -43.32
N ASP A 156 -34.28 64.78 -43.72
CA ASP A 156 -32.84 64.47 -43.74
C ASP A 156 -32.35 64.14 -42.33
N LYS A 157 -32.80 64.89 -41.31
CA LYS A 157 -32.45 64.65 -39.91
C LYS A 157 -33.07 63.37 -39.35
N LEU A 158 -34.32 63.07 -39.70
CA LEU A 158 -34.97 61.81 -39.32
C LEU A 158 -34.28 60.62 -39.98
N SER A 159 -33.98 60.72 -41.28
CA SER A 159 -33.25 59.70 -42.05
C SER A 159 -31.83 59.47 -41.51
N ALA A 160 -31.12 60.53 -41.13
CA ALA A 160 -29.82 60.43 -40.47
C ALA A 160 -29.94 59.68 -39.14
N ASN A 161 -30.80 60.14 -38.23
CA ASN A 161 -31.05 59.50 -36.93
C ASN A 161 -31.49 58.03 -37.06
N GLU A 162 -32.34 57.71 -38.04
CA GLU A 162 -32.78 56.35 -38.34
C GLU A 162 -31.62 55.48 -38.84
N SER A 163 -30.77 56.01 -39.73
CA SER A 163 -29.60 55.29 -40.24
C SER A 163 -28.53 55.05 -39.17
N GLU A 164 -28.30 56.01 -38.26
CA GLU A 164 -27.42 55.86 -37.10
C GLU A 164 -27.98 54.82 -36.11
N THR A 165 -29.29 54.88 -35.85
CA THR A 165 -29.97 53.90 -34.98
C THR A 165 -29.91 52.49 -35.57
N ALA A 166 -30.21 52.35 -36.87
CA ALA A 166 -30.17 51.07 -37.57
C ALA A 166 -28.75 50.48 -37.61
N THR A 167 -27.73 51.28 -37.94
CA THR A 167 -26.33 50.82 -37.96
C THR A 167 -25.80 50.50 -36.56
N PHE A 168 -26.19 51.25 -35.52
CA PHE A 168 -25.88 50.92 -34.13
C PHE A 168 -26.46 49.56 -33.71
N TRP A 169 -27.75 49.32 -33.96
CA TRP A 169 -28.38 48.04 -33.62
C TRP A 169 -27.87 46.89 -34.47
N GLN A 170 -27.59 47.10 -35.76
CA GLN A 170 -26.97 46.10 -36.63
C GLN A 170 -25.55 45.73 -36.16
N ALA A 171 -24.73 46.72 -35.77
CA ALA A 171 -23.41 46.48 -35.20
C ALA A 171 -23.48 45.72 -33.87
N LYS A 172 -24.39 46.13 -32.97
CA LYS A 172 -24.61 45.47 -31.66
C LYS A 172 -25.10 44.03 -31.83
N HIS A 173 -26.05 43.78 -32.72
CA HIS A 173 -26.57 42.44 -33.01
C HIS A 173 -25.51 41.55 -33.68
N SER A 174 -24.73 42.09 -34.63
CA SER A 174 -23.59 41.38 -35.22
C SER A 174 -22.53 41.03 -34.19
N ALA A 175 -22.17 41.95 -33.28
CA ALA A 175 -21.21 41.71 -32.22
C ALA A 175 -21.69 40.64 -31.22
N LEU A 176 -22.96 40.70 -30.80
CA LEU A 176 -23.57 39.72 -29.90
C LEU A 176 -23.64 38.33 -30.55
N ASN A 177 -24.05 38.23 -31.82
CA ASN A 177 -24.08 36.97 -32.55
C ASN A 177 -22.66 36.39 -32.74
N GLN A 178 -21.64 37.23 -33.02
CA GLN A 178 -20.25 36.78 -33.05
C GLN A 178 -19.74 36.29 -31.69
N GLN A 179 -20.16 36.91 -30.59
CA GLN A 179 -19.83 36.45 -29.25
C GLN A 179 -20.50 35.11 -28.94
N TYR A 180 -21.81 34.98 -29.18
CA TYR A 180 -22.58 33.75 -29.00
C TYR A 180 -21.96 32.57 -29.78
N LEU A 181 -21.60 32.79 -31.05
CA LEU A 181 -20.97 31.76 -31.89
C LEU A 181 -19.60 31.32 -31.34
N ARG A 182 -18.80 32.24 -30.79
CA ARG A 182 -17.52 31.90 -30.14
C ARG A 182 -17.77 31.08 -28.87
N THR A 183 -18.62 31.56 -27.97
CA THR A 183 -18.90 30.87 -26.70
C THR A 183 -19.52 29.49 -26.92
N ASP A 184 -20.39 29.31 -27.92
CA ASP A 184 -20.90 27.99 -28.29
C ASP A 184 -19.81 27.07 -28.88
N THR A 185 -18.87 27.58 -29.70
CA THR A 185 -17.71 26.76 -30.13
C THR A 185 -16.78 26.38 -28.98
N GLU A 186 -16.50 27.30 -28.06
CA GLU A 186 -15.69 27.03 -26.86
C GLU A 186 -16.36 26.00 -25.96
N LEU A 187 -17.68 26.13 -25.72
CA LEU A 187 -18.47 25.21 -24.91
C LEU A 187 -18.55 23.82 -25.56
N ARG A 188 -18.68 23.74 -26.90
CA ARG A 188 -18.60 22.46 -27.63
C ARG A 188 -17.23 21.80 -27.55
N LEU A 189 -16.14 22.57 -27.55
CA LEU A 189 -14.78 22.04 -27.33
C LEU A 189 -14.57 21.55 -25.90
N LEU A 190 -15.01 22.32 -24.90
CA LEU A 190 -14.91 21.94 -23.48
C LEU A 190 -15.72 20.68 -23.16
N ARG A 191 -16.91 20.49 -23.76
CA ARG A 191 -17.66 19.23 -23.66
C ARG A 191 -16.85 18.05 -24.20
N ALA A 192 -16.30 18.17 -25.41
CA ALA A 192 -15.48 17.11 -26.00
C ALA A 192 -14.22 16.79 -25.18
N GLU A 193 -13.58 17.78 -24.55
CA GLU A 193 -12.45 17.52 -23.62
C GLU A 193 -12.91 16.81 -22.34
N VAL A 194 -14.09 17.14 -21.79
CA VAL A 194 -14.67 16.41 -20.66
C VAL A 194 -14.95 14.96 -21.05
N ASP A 195 -15.59 14.71 -22.21
CA ASP A 195 -15.90 13.36 -22.70
C ASP A 195 -14.62 12.50 -22.82
N VAL A 196 -13.52 13.06 -23.36
CA VAL A 196 -12.21 12.39 -23.44
C VAL A 196 -11.64 12.12 -22.05
N ARG A 197 -11.69 13.07 -21.12
CA ARG A 197 -11.18 12.88 -19.75
C ARG A 197 -12.00 11.87 -18.95
N GLU A 198 -13.29 11.74 -19.23
CA GLU A 198 -14.12 10.69 -18.63
C GLU A 198 -13.82 9.31 -19.23
N ALA A 199 -13.53 9.22 -20.52
CA ALA A 199 -13.03 8.00 -21.16
C ALA A 199 -11.66 7.55 -20.60
N GLU A 200 -10.67 8.46 -20.54
CA GLU A 200 -9.35 8.20 -19.92
C GLU A 200 -9.51 7.69 -18.47
N ARG A 201 -10.39 8.32 -17.68
CA ARG A 201 -10.71 7.86 -16.32
C ARG A 201 -11.45 6.53 -16.28
N ALA A 202 -12.24 6.17 -17.29
CA ALA A 202 -12.90 4.87 -17.37
C ALA A 202 -11.89 3.76 -17.70
N GLU A 203 -11.00 3.98 -18.66
CA GLU A 203 -9.92 3.06 -19.02
C GLU A 203 -8.96 2.83 -17.84
N LEU A 204 -8.53 3.88 -17.15
CA LEU A 204 -7.67 3.75 -15.96
C LEU A 204 -8.34 2.95 -14.82
N ARG A 205 -9.65 3.09 -14.59
CA ARG A 205 -10.39 2.26 -13.62
C ARG A 205 -10.43 0.80 -14.06
N GLN A 206 -10.74 0.53 -15.33
CA GLN A 206 -10.77 -0.84 -15.86
C GLN A 206 -9.39 -1.52 -15.80
N GLY A 207 -8.32 -0.80 -16.16
CA GLY A 207 -6.94 -1.28 -16.03
C GLY A 207 -6.55 -1.59 -14.58
N TRP A 208 -6.95 -0.75 -13.63
CA TRP A 208 -6.76 -0.99 -12.20
C TRP A 208 -7.53 -2.22 -11.70
N GLU A 209 -8.79 -2.42 -12.13
CA GLU A 209 -9.58 -3.60 -11.81
C GLU A 209 -9.01 -4.90 -12.41
N VAL A 210 -8.41 -4.83 -13.60
CA VAL A 210 -7.66 -5.95 -14.20
C VAL A 210 -6.41 -6.27 -13.40
N LEU A 211 -5.54 -5.27 -13.15
CA LEU A 211 -4.30 -5.47 -12.41
C LEU A 211 -4.55 -6.00 -10.98
N ARG A 212 -5.61 -5.54 -10.32
CA ARG A 212 -6.02 -6.04 -9.00
C ARG A 212 -6.45 -7.51 -9.03
N ARG A 213 -7.10 -7.95 -10.12
CA ARG A 213 -7.49 -9.35 -10.31
C ARG A 213 -6.28 -10.23 -10.58
N GLU A 214 -5.39 -9.81 -11.47
CA GLU A 214 -4.13 -10.50 -11.75
C GLU A 214 -3.25 -10.62 -10.49
N LEU A 215 -3.22 -9.59 -9.64
CA LEU A 215 -2.53 -9.65 -8.36
C LEU A 215 -3.15 -10.67 -7.40
N MET A 216 -4.48 -10.73 -7.30
CA MET A 216 -5.17 -11.75 -6.49
C MET A 216 -4.95 -13.18 -7.02
N GLU A 217 -4.89 -13.36 -8.34
CA GLU A 217 -4.55 -14.64 -8.98
C GLU A 217 -3.09 -15.03 -8.70
N ARG A 218 -2.14 -14.09 -8.80
CA ARG A 218 -0.73 -14.30 -8.38
C ARG A 218 -0.60 -14.64 -6.89
N ASP A 219 -1.38 -13.99 -6.02
CA ASP A 219 -1.38 -14.27 -4.58
C ASP A 219 -1.97 -15.65 -4.25
N GLU A 220 -2.98 -16.11 -5.01
CA GLU A 220 -3.52 -17.46 -4.89
C GLU A 220 -2.51 -18.51 -5.43
N GLU A 221 -1.88 -18.25 -6.58
CA GLU A 221 -0.78 -19.08 -7.10
C GLU A 221 0.37 -19.18 -6.09
N MET A 222 0.82 -18.06 -5.52
CA MET A 222 1.87 -18.06 -4.49
C MET A 222 1.45 -18.80 -3.22
N ARG A 223 0.19 -18.70 -2.79
CA ARG A 223 -0.34 -19.42 -1.62
C ARG A 223 -0.46 -20.92 -1.88
N GLY A 224 -0.91 -21.29 -3.07
CA GLY A 224 -0.96 -22.67 -3.56
C GLY A 224 0.44 -23.29 -3.66
N LEU A 225 1.40 -22.58 -4.26
CA LEU A 225 2.80 -22.99 -4.34
C LEU A 225 3.45 -23.09 -2.96
N ARG A 226 3.25 -22.12 -2.05
CA ARG A 226 3.71 -22.24 -0.65
C ARG A 226 3.06 -23.42 0.07
N GLY A 227 1.78 -23.70 -0.21
CA GLY A 227 1.07 -24.88 0.28
C GLY A 227 1.67 -26.20 -0.24
N GLN A 228 2.00 -26.26 -1.53
CA GLN A 228 2.67 -27.40 -2.17
C GLN A 228 4.11 -27.57 -1.67
N VAL A 229 4.89 -26.50 -1.53
CA VAL A 229 6.25 -26.53 -0.96
C VAL A 229 6.21 -27.01 0.50
N ARG A 230 5.27 -26.54 1.31
CA ARG A 230 5.04 -27.05 2.67
C ARG A 230 4.63 -28.52 2.65
N GLY A 231 3.68 -28.91 1.82
CA GLY A 231 3.23 -30.31 1.71
C GLY A 231 4.31 -31.25 1.18
N LEU A 232 5.19 -30.79 0.30
CA LEU A 232 6.36 -31.52 -0.18
C LEU A 232 7.45 -31.60 0.89
N LYS A 233 7.70 -30.52 1.64
CA LYS A 233 8.61 -30.51 2.80
C LYS A 233 8.12 -31.45 3.90
N GLU A 234 6.82 -31.47 4.16
CA GLU A 234 6.15 -32.40 5.09
C GLU A 234 6.19 -33.84 4.57
N PHE A 235 5.91 -34.08 3.30
CA PHE A 235 6.00 -35.41 2.67
C PHE A 235 7.43 -35.95 2.66
N VAL A 236 8.42 -35.14 2.29
CA VAL A 236 9.84 -35.54 2.36
C VAL A 236 10.22 -35.79 3.81
N SER A 237 9.97 -34.86 4.73
CA SER A 237 10.28 -35.01 6.15
C SER A 237 9.66 -36.26 6.76
N THR A 238 8.38 -36.55 6.47
CA THR A 238 7.69 -37.77 6.94
C THR A 238 8.18 -39.04 6.25
N SER A 239 8.44 -39.01 4.94
CA SER A 239 9.00 -40.15 4.18
C SER A 239 10.46 -40.44 4.50
N THR A 240 11.21 -39.47 5.03
CA THR A 240 12.59 -39.63 5.50
C THR A 240 12.69 -39.51 7.03
N ARG A 241 11.65 -39.93 7.77
CA ARG A 241 11.69 -39.99 9.24
C ARG A 241 12.69 -41.03 9.75
N ALA A 242 13.95 -40.64 9.80
CA ALA A 242 14.86 -41.11 10.84
C ALA A 242 14.26 -40.66 12.18
N ASP A 243 13.71 -41.61 12.93
CA ASP A 243 12.89 -41.33 14.09
C ASP A 243 13.67 -40.54 15.16
N GLY A 244 13.15 -39.36 15.53
CA GLY A 244 13.75 -38.43 16.50
C GLY A 244 14.30 -37.11 15.94
N GLN A 245 14.45 -36.94 14.63
CA GLN A 245 14.86 -35.62 14.08
C GLN A 245 13.72 -34.58 14.08
N THR A 246 14.08 -33.32 14.30
CA THR A 246 13.18 -32.15 14.43
C THR A 246 13.57 -31.09 13.38
N SER A 247 12.60 -30.37 12.81
CA SER A 247 12.89 -29.36 11.78
C SER A 247 13.44 -28.04 12.34
N ASP A 248 14.29 -27.39 11.56
CA ASP A 248 14.93 -26.10 11.85
C ASP A 248 13.93 -25.01 12.27
N GLU A 249 12.72 -25.02 11.71
CA GLU A 249 11.62 -24.12 12.09
C GLU A 249 11.26 -24.23 13.57
N VAL A 250 11.14 -25.46 14.12
CA VAL A 250 10.74 -25.68 15.52
C VAL A 250 11.80 -25.14 16.49
N PHE A 251 13.07 -25.14 16.10
CA PHE A 251 14.16 -24.54 16.88
C PHE A 251 14.11 -23.02 16.84
N GLY A 252 13.91 -22.42 15.67
CA GLY A 252 13.72 -20.96 15.53
C GLY A 252 12.52 -20.47 16.35
N ASP A 253 11.39 -21.14 16.21
CA ASP A 253 10.15 -20.94 16.98
C ASP A 253 10.37 -21.09 18.50
N GLY A 254 11.12 -22.11 18.92
CA GLY A 254 11.45 -22.38 20.32
C GLY A 254 12.29 -21.27 20.93
N MET A 255 13.34 -20.85 20.23
CA MET A 255 14.20 -19.73 20.64
C MET A 255 13.43 -18.41 20.67
N ALA A 256 12.59 -18.13 19.66
CA ALA A 256 11.76 -16.93 19.63
C ALA A 256 10.77 -16.88 20.80
N ARG A 257 10.07 -17.99 21.10
CA ARG A 257 9.18 -18.08 22.27
C ARG A 257 9.93 -17.89 23.59
N LEU A 258 11.11 -18.50 23.74
CA LEU A 258 11.92 -18.38 24.96
C LEU A 258 12.46 -16.95 25.16
N GLY A 259 13.00 -16.34 24.11
CA GLY A 259 13.53 -14.97 24.14
C GLY A 259 12.44 -13.92 24.43
N ASN A 260 11.30 -14.03 23.74
CA ASN A 260 10.16 -13.14 23.99
C ASN A 260 9.56 -13.37 25.39
N GLY A 261 9.53 -14.62 25.87
CA GLY A 261 9.11 -14.96 27.23
C GLY A 261 10.03 -14.35 28.30
N LEU A 262 11.34 -14.44 28.11
CA LEU A 262 12.35 -13.86 28.98
C LEU A 262 12.27 -12.32 28.99
N GLN A 263 12.22 -11.69 27.82
CA GLN A 263 12.07 -10.23 27.69
C GLN A 263 10.82 -9.75 28.43
N ASN A 264 9.68 -10.41 28.25
CA ASN A 264 8.44 -10.09 28.96
C ASN A 264 8.56 -10.27 30.48
N TRP A 265 9.23 -11.32 30.96
CA TRP A 265 9.46 -11.55 32.39
C TRP A 265 10.34 -10.45 33.01
N VAL A 266 11.47 -10.10 32.37
CA VAL A 266 12.35 -9.01 32.81
C VAL A 266 11.61 -7.67 32.83
N ILE A 267 10.82 -7.37 31.79
CA ILE A 267 10.00 -6.15 31.73
C ILE A 267 8.92 -6.13 32.82
N SER A 268 8.22 -7.24 33.04
CA SER A 268 7.11 -7.31 34.00
C SER A 268 7.59 -7.11 35.45
N HIS A 269 8.71 -7.73 35.82
CA HIS A 269 9.21 -7.70 37.19
C HIS A 269 10.21 -6.56 37.47
N PHE A 270 11.06 -6.17 36.51
CA PHE A 270 12.19 -5.26 36.78
C PHE A 270 12.18 -3.93 36.01
N ARG A 271 11.20 -3.65 35.13
CA ARG A 271 11.11 -2.35 34.42
C ARG A 271 11.14 -1.15 35.38
N LYS A 272 10.48 -1.25 36.54
CA LYS A 272 10.43 -0.21 37.58
C LYS A 272 11.54 -0.28 38.62
N ALA A 273 12.31 -1.36 38.68
CA ALA A 273 13.42 -1.51 39.62
C ALA A 273 14.53 -0.47 39.36
N ARG A 274 15.28 -0.09 40.39
CA ARG A 274 16.54 0.64 40.24
C ARG A 274 17.69 -0.35 40.27
N LEU A 275 18.86 0.01 39.73
CA LEU A 275 20.08 -0.75 39.95
C LEU A 275 20.85 -0.09 41.10
N ASP A 276 21.39 -0.89 42.02
CA ASP A 276 22.14 -0.40 43.18
C ASP A 276 23.60 -0.91 43.17
N LEU A 277 24.29 -0.67 42.05
CA LEU A 277 25.70 -1.04 41.87
C LEU A 277 26.63 -0.66 43.05
N PRO A 278 26.49 0.51 43.72
CA PRO A 278 27.41 0.90 44.80
C PRO A 278 27.27 0.12 46.11
N SER A 279 26.22 -0.69 46.29
CA SER A 279 26.00 -1.50 47.51
C SER A 279 26.32 -2.99 47.32
N LEU A 280 26.72 -3.39 46.11
CA LEU A 280 27.13 -4.76 45.80
C LEU A 280 28.40 -5.17 46.56
N ASP A 281 28.42 -6.42 47.00
CA ASP A 281 29.65 -7.07 47.46
C ASP A 281 30.57 -7.46 46.28
N GLU A 282 31.84 -7.70 46.59
CA GLU A 282 32.89 -8.01 45.62
C GLU A 282 32.63 -9.34 44.88
N GLU A 283 32.01 -10.33 45.54
CA GLU A 283 31.62 -11.62 44.97
C GLU A 283 30.53 -11.45 43.91
N THR A 284 29.43 -10.78 44.24
CA THR A 284 28.35 -10.48 43.28
C THR A 284 28.86 -9.60 42.14
N THR A 285 29.72 -8.61 42.43
CA THR A 285 30.32 -7.74 41.41
C THR A 285 31.19 -8.54 40.43
N ALA A 286 31.99 -9.48 40.93
CA ALA A 286 32.78 -10.38 40.10
C ALA A 286 31.88 -11.25 39.19
N GLU A 287 30.81 -11.87 39.74
CA GLU A 287 29.87 -12.67 38.95
C GLU A 287 29.19 -11.84 37.84
N ILE A 288 28.73 -10.62 38.14
CA ILE A 288 28.14 -9.74 37.12
C ILE A 288 29.17 -9.39 36.04
N SER A 289 30.44 -9.15 36.43
CA SER A 289 31.52 -8.87 35.48
C SER A 289 31.86 -10.04 34.57
N GLU A 290 31.72 -11.29 35.03
CA GLU A 290 31.87 -12.49 34.19
C GLU A 290 30.66 -12.66 33.25
N LEU A 291 29.45 -12.46 33.77
CA LEU A 291 28.21 -12.67 33.01
C LEU A 291 28.01 -11.61 31.92
N VAL A 292 28.24 -10.33 32.23
CA VAL A 292 28.13 -9.20 31.29
C VAL A 292 29.25 -8.18 31.58
N PRO A 293 30.44 -8.33 30.96
CA PRO A 293 31.61 -7.47 31.22
C PRO A 293 31.41 -5.96 31.01
N MET A 294 30.36 -5.56 30.29
CA MET A 294 30.01 -4.15 30.04
C MET A 294 28.92 -3.60 30.98
N TYR A 295 28.63 -4.27 32.11
CA TYR A 295 27.50 -3.94 32.99
C TYR A 295 27.46 -2.47 33.45
N GLU A 296 28.60 -1.83 33.74
CA GLU A 296 28.63 -0.44 34.21
C GLU A 296 28.15 0.60 33.18
N GLU A 297 28.31 0.30 31.89
CA GLU A 297 27.85 1.15 30.79
C GLU A 297 26.34 0.90 30.58
N LEU A 298 25.98 -0.38 30.43
CA LEU A 298 24.61 -0.84 30.19
C LEU A 298 23.66 -0.52 31.35
N ALA A 299 24.15 -0.42 32.58
CA ALA A 299 23.36 -0.01 33.74
C ALA A 299 22.84 1.44 33.62
N LYS A 300 23.59 2.30 32.92
CA LYS A 300 23.28 3.72 32.72
C LYS A 300 22.35 3.93 31.53
N THR A 301 22.57 3.21 30.43
CA THR A 301 21.88 3.41 29.14
C THR A 301 20.77 2.38 28.87
N ALA A 302 20.98 1.11 29.24
CA ALA A 302 20.27 -0.04 28.68
C ALA A 302 19.81 -1.06 29.75
N LYS A 303 19.41 -0.60 30.94
CA LYS A 303 19.06 -1.42 32.14
C LYS A 303 18.29 -2.71 31.85
N VAL A 304 17.23 -2.66 31.05
CA VAL A 304 16.39 -3.85 30.74
C VAL A 304 17.19 -4.89 29.96
N HIS A 305 18.01 -4.44 29.01
CA HIS A 305 18.88 -5.28 28.20
C HIS A 305 20.05 -5.85 29.00
N LEU A 306 20.60 -5.12 29.99
CA LEU A 306 21.55 -5.67 30.96
C LEU A 306 20.95 -6.86 31.72
N LEU A 307 19.79 -6.66 32.36
CA LEU A 307 19.12 -7.71 33.14
C LEU A 307 18.74 -8.91 32.24
N GLN A 308 18.29 -8.66 31.01
CA GLN A 308 18.01 -9.72 30.04
C GLN A 308 19.29 -10.47 29.60
N SER A 309 20.40 -9.75 29.38
CA SER A 309 21.70 -10.33 29.04
C SER A 309 22.24 -11.23 30.16
N ILE A 310 22.06 -10.84 31.43
CA ILE A 310 22.45 -11.63 32.61
C ILE A 310 21.70 -12.97 32.63
N VAL A 311 20.36 -12.95 32.54
CA VAL A 311 19.58 -14.19 32.57
C VAL A 311 19.86 -15.07 31.35
N SER A 312 19.97 -14.47 30.16
CA SER A 312 20.38 -15.17 28.94
C SER A 312 21.74 -15.84 29.09
N ARG A 313 22.71 -15.19 29.75
CA ARG A 313 24.04 -15.76 29.99
C ARG A 313 23.98 -16.93 30.97
N ILE A 314 23.25 -16.80 32.09
CA ILE A 314 23.01 -17.89 33.04
C ILE A 314 22.34 -19.09 32.35
N PHE A 315 21.35 -18.84 31.47
CA PHE A 315 20.69 -19.90 30.70
C PHE A 315 21.65 -20.58 29.71
N VAL A 316 22.57 -19.85 29.07
CA VAL A 316 23.63 -20.44 28.23
C VAL A 316 24.56 -21.32 29.07
N ASP A 317 25.20 -20.73 30.08
CA ASP A 317 26.29 -21.36 30.82
C ASP A 317 25.84 -22.53 31.70
N MET A 318 24.58 -22.55 32.15
CA MET A 318 24.02 -23.67 32.92
C MET A 318 23.22 -24.66 32.07
N ILE A 319 22.34 -24.19 31.17
CA ILE A 319 21.35 -25.06 30.49
C ILE A 319 21.86 -25.49 29.11
N PHE A 320 22.26 -24.56 28.25
CA PHE A 320 22.57 -24.86 26.85
C PHE A 320 24.00 -25.39 26.60
N ASP A 321 24.95 -25.07 27.48
CA ASP A 321 26.30 -25.65 27.47
C ASP A 321 26.37 -26.99 28.24
N SER A 322 25.26 -27.42 28.88
CA SER A 322 25.14 -28.78 29.43
C SER A 322 25.18 -29.84 28.32
N TYR A 323 25.70 -31.03 28.63
CA TYR A 323 25.73 -32.13 27.67
C TYR A 323 24.32 -32.70 27.41
N PHE A 324 23.58 -32.93 28.49
CA PHE A 324 22.14 -33.23 28.49
C PHE A 324 21.61 -32.90 29.89
N VAL A 325 20.63 -31.99 29.99
CA VAL A 325 20.09 -31.56 31.30
C VAL A 325 19.48 -32.74 32.05
N GLY A 326 19.81 -32.86 33.34
CA GLY A 326 19.39 -33.97 34.22
C GLY A 326 20.42 -35.10 34.32
N LEU A 327 21.57 -35.01 33.63
CA LEU A 327 22.71 -35.86 33.91
C LEU A 327 23.68 -35.20 34.89
N SER A 328 24.18 -35.97 35.85
CA SER A 328 25.30 -35.56 36.71
C SER A 328 26.62 -35.44 35.92
N ASP A 329 27.60 -34.76 36.51
CA ASP A 329 28.95 -34.64 35.94
C ASP A 329 29.62 -36.00 35.69
N SER A 330 29.33 -36.99 36.54
CA SER A 330 29.90 -38.34 36.41
C SER A 330 29.37 -39.06 35.17
N GLN A 331 28.05 -39.02 34.95
CA GLN A 331 27.41 -39.54 33.75
C GLN A 331 27.86 -38.75 32.51
N THR A 332 27.91 -37.42 32.59
CA THR A 332 28.38 -36.55 31.50
C THR A 332 29.82 -36.86 31.08
N ARG A 333 30.72 -37.14 32.04
CA ARG A 333 32.09 -37.60 31.73
C ARG A 333 32.10 -38.96 31.02
N LEU A 334 31.28 -39.92 31.45
CA LEU A 334 31.19 -41.24 30.80
C LEU A 334 30.69 -41.13 29.35
N PHE A 335 29.71 -40.26 29.08
CA PHE A 335 29.25 -40.02 27.71
C PHE A 335 30.33 -39.39 26.82
N ARG A 336 31.00 -38.33 27.29
CA ARG A 336 32.10 -37.69 26.54
C ARG A 336 33.26 -38.65 26.27
N GLN A 337 33.65 -39.47 27.26
CA GLN A 337 34.67 -40.50 27.09
C GLN A 337 34.26 -41.57 26.06
N MET A 338 32.98 -41.91 25.97
CA MET A 338 32.47 -42.81 24.92
C MET A 338 32.49 -42.15 23.53
N GLU A 339 32.16 -40.86 23.43
CA GLU A 339 32.30 -40.10 22.17
C GLU A 339 33.76 -40.05 21.69
N GLU A 340 34.71 -39.81 22.59
CA GLU A 340 36.15 -39.84 22.31
C GLU A 340 36.62 -41.21 21.83
N VAL A 341 36.20 -42.29 22.49
CA VAL A 341 36.51 -43.67 22.08
C VAL A 341 35.91 -43.97 20.70
N LEU A 342 34.64 -43.66 20.47
CA LEU A 342 33.98 -43.91 19.18
C LEU A 342 34.62 -43.08 18.05
N ALA A 343 34.99 -41.82 18.30
CA ALA A 343 35.71 -41.00 17.34
C ALA A 343 37.10 -41.56 17.01
N SER A 344 37.81 -42.12 18.00
CA SER A 344 39.11 -42.79 17.78
C SER A 344 39.00 -44.06 16.93
N LEU A 345 37.87 -44.77 17.00
CA LEU A 345 37.61 -46.01 16.26
C LEU A 345 37.09 -45.76 14.84
N CYS A 346 36.21 -44.76 14.64
CA CYS A 346 35.68 -44.39 13.33
C CYS A 346 36.66 -43.55 12.49
N GLY A 347 37.63 -42.91 13.14
CA GLY A 347 38.65 -42.08 12.50
C GLY A 347 38.22 -40.62 12.29
N PRO A 348 39.21 -39.69 12.16
CA PRO A 348 38.98 -38.25 12.30
C PRO A 348 38.21 -37.57 11.15
N THR A 349 37.77 -38.33 10.14
CA THR A 349 36.97 -37.83 9.02
C THR A 349 35.52 -38.34 9.03
N GLN A 350 35.18 -39.28 9.92
CA GLN A 350 33.86 -39.92 9.99
C GLN A 350 33.14 -39.56 11.29
N HIS A 351 32.64 -38.33 11.37
CA HIS A 351 31.83 -37.88 12.50
C HIS A 351 30.38 -38.42 12.49
N GLU A 352 29.89 -38.87 11.33
CA GLU A 352 28.50 -39.36 11.16
C GLU A 352 28.14 -40.49 12.14
N PRO A 353 28.91 -41.59 12.29
CA PRO A 353 28.51 -42.67 13.20
C PRO A 353 28.46 -42.23 14.67
N VAL A 354 29.37 -41.33 15.08
CA VAL A 354 29.40 -40.77 16.44
C VAL A 354 28.20 -39.85 16.67
N ASN A 355 27.86 -38.99 15.71
CA ASN A 355 26.67 -38.14 15.75
C ASN A 355 25.37 -38.96 15.78
N GLN A 356 25.30 -40.05 15.02
CA GLN A 356 24.13 -40.93 14.99
C GLN A 356 23.99 -41.73 16.30
N TRP A 357 25.10 -42.25 16.86
CA TRP A 357 25.10 -42.87 18.18
C TRP A 357 24.67 -41.89 19.28
N ARG A 358 25.23 -40.68 19.29
CA ARG A 358 24.92 -39.60 20.24
C ARG A 358 23.43 -39.23 20.17
N ALA A 359 22.92 -38.94 18.97
CA ALA A 359 21.51 -38.61 18.74
C ALA A 359 20.57 -39.74 19.18
N ALA A 360 20.88 -41.00 18.84
CA ALA A 360 20.05 -42.16 19.22
C ALA A 360 20.04 -42.38 20.74
N THR A 361 21.22 -42.34 21.38
CA THR A 361 21.36 -42.59 22.83
C THR A 361 20.69 -41.49 23.65
N LEU A 362 20.87 -40.21 23.29
CA LEU A 362 20.17 -39.11 23.94
C LEU A 362 18.66 -39.12 23.65
N THR A 363 18.22 -39.64 22.49
CA THR A 363 16.79 -39.85 22.20
C THR A 363 16.18 -40.94 23.07
N LEU A 364 16.90 -42.03 23.33
CA LEU A 364 16.49 -43.07 24.29
C LEU A 364 16.38 -42.48 25.70
N LEU A 365 17.41 -41.78 26.19
CA LEU A 365 17.34 -41.07 27.48
C LEU A 365 16.12 -40.14 27.57
N ARG A 366 15.84 -39.35 26.53
CA ARG A 366 14.68 -38.44 26.53
C ARG A 366 13.33 -39.16 26.53
N ARG A 367 13.22 -40.34 25.91
CA ARG A 367 12.01 -41.18 25.93
C ARG A 367 11.83 -41.91 27.26
N GLU A 368 12.90 -42.44 27.82
CA GLU A 368 12.89 -43.26 29.04
C GLU A 368 12.99 -42.44 30.33
N ALA A 369 13.37 -41.15 30.26
CA ALA A 369 13.24 -40.19 31.36
C ALA A 369 11.78 -39.93 31.76
N ALA A 370 10.79 -40.17 30.89
CA ALA A 370 9.37 -39.99 31.21
C ALA A 370 8.86 -40.98 32.29
N PRO A 371 9.26 -42.27 32.30
CA PRO A 371 9.02 -43.17 33.44
C PRO A 371 10.11 -43.17 34.53
N GLN A 372 11.33 -42.67 34.29
CA GLN A 372 12.41 -42.67 35.29
C GLN A 372 12.37 -41.44 36.20
N ALA A 373 11.76 -41.58 37.38
CA ALA A 373 11.63 -40.52 38.39
C ALA A 373 12.96 -39.80 38.71
N HIS A 374 14.05 -40.54 38.93
CA HIS A 374 15.36 -39.99 39.31
C HIS A 374 15.86 -38.87 38.38
N LEU A 375 15.69 -39.01 37.05
CA LEU A 375 16.14 -37.98 36.11
C LEU A 375 15.20 -36.76 36.14
N GLN A 376 13.92 -36.94 36.46
CA GLN A 376 12.98 -35.83 36.68
C GLN A 376 13.29 -35.09 37.98
N ASP A 377 13.60 -35.81 39.06
CA ASP A 377 14.02 -35.25 40.35
C ASP A 377 15.32 -34.44 40.19
N ASP A 378 16.35 -35.01 39.54
CA ASP A 378 17.60 -34.30 39.20
C ASP A 378 17.34 -33.05 38.33
N THR A 379 16.39 -33.14 37.38
CA THR A 379 16.00 -32.00 36.54
C THR A 379 15.30 -30.91 37.36
N ALA A 380 14.45 -31.28 38.32
CA ALA A 380 13.77 -30.33 39.19
C ALA A 380 14.76 -29.63 40.12
N VAL A 381 15.67 -30.36 40.77
CA VAL A 381 16.74 -29.78 41.60
C VAL A 381 17.64 -28.85 40.78
N PHE A 382 18.01 -29.26 39.55
CA PHE A 382 18.76 -28.39 38.64
C PHE A 382 17.98 -27.12 38.26
N ALA A 383 16.68 -27.23 37.96
CA ALA A 383 15.84 -26.08 37.62
C ALA A 383 15.69 -25.10 38.80
N GLU A 384 15.50 -25.62 40.03
CA GLU A 384 15.53 -24.79 41.24
C GLU A 384 16.87 -24.08 41.44
N HIS A 385 18.00 -24.74 41.15
CA HIS A 385 19.32 -24.13 41.24
C HIS A 385 19.49 -22.98 40.22
N VAL A 386 19.04 -23.14 38.98
CA VAL A 386 19.02 -22.05 37.97
C VAL A 386 18.11 -20.90 38.42
N VAL A 387 16.90 -21.19 38.90
CA VAL A 387 15.95 -20.18 39.42
C VAL A 387 16.57 -19.43 40.60
N SER A 388 17.19 -20.14 41.54
CA SER A 388 17.83 -19.59 42.73
C SER A 388 18.99 -18.66 42.38
N ARG A 389 19.94 -19.11 41.55
CA ARG A 389 21.08 -18.28 41.09
C ARG A 389 20.60 -17.04 40.34
N THR A 390 19.66 -17.22 39.41
CA THR A 390 19.10 -16.11 38.61
C THR A 390 18.44 -15.06 39.51
N ASN A 391 17.61 -15.48 40.47
CA ASN A 391 17.02 -14.58 41.44
C ASN A 391 18.06 -13.90 42.32
N HIS A 392 19.07 -14.63 42.82
CA HIS A 392 20.12 -14.09 43.69
C HIS A 392 20.85 -12.91 43.04
N VAL A 393 21.37 -13.09 41.82
CA VAL A 393 22.09 -12.05 41.08
C VAL A 393 21.20 -10.83 40.81
N LEU A 394 19.94 -11.05 40.42
CA LEU A 394 19.00 -9.96 40.11
C LEU A 394 18.57 -9.21 41.37
N ASP A 395 18.25 -9.90 42.46
CA ASP A 395 17.81 -9.28 43.72
C ASP A 395 18.92 -8.45 44.37
N ARG A 396 20.17 -8.92 44.32
CA ARG A 396 21.35 -8.12 44.70
C ARG A 396 21.48 -6.87 43.81
N LEU A 397 21.35 -7.02 42.49
CA LEU A 397 21.44 -5.90 41.54
C LEU A 397 20.36 -4.84 41.75
N THR A 398 19.17 -5.20 42.22
CA THR A 398 18.01 -4.30 42.25
C THR A 398 17.48 -3.94 43.63
N GLY A 399 17.99 -4.54 44.70
CA GLY A 399 17.45 -4.40 46.05
C GLY A 399 15.99 -4.87 46.15
N SER A 400 15.55 -5.76 45.26
CA SER A 400 14.20 -6.33 45.31
C SER A 400 14.18 -7.63 46.12
N GLU A 401 13.09 -7.88 46.84
CA GLU A 401 12.81 -9.21 47.35
C GLU A 401 12.08 -10.05 46.29
N GLY A 402 12.40 -11.34 46.25
CA GLY A 402 11.73 -12.30 45.39
C GLY A 402 10.25 -12.49 45.71
N SER A 403 9.49 -12.99 44.74
CA SER A 403 8.07 -13.31 44.95
C SER A 403 7.72 -14.62 44.27
N SER A 404 6.90 -15.42 44.94
CA SER A 404 6.44 -16.73 44.44
C SER A 404 5.87 -16.68 43.02
N ALA A 405 5.22 -15.57 42.63
CA ALA A 405 4.72 -15.35 41.28
C ALA A 405 5.85 -15.13 40.23
N ARG A 406 6.89 -14.35 40.57
CA ARG A 406 8.09 -14.16 39.74
C ARG A 406 8.82 -15.49 39.54
N ASP A 407 8.96 -16.24 40.63
CA ASP A 407 9.73 -17.49 40.66
C ASP A 407 8.99 -18.62 39.92
N ALA A 408 7.66 -18.68 40.05
CA ALA A 408 6.82 -19.57 39.24
C ALA A 408 6.94 -19.26 37.75
N ALA A 409 6.91 -17.99 37.35
CA ALA A 409 7.09 -17.59 35.95
C ALA A 409 8.51 -17.88 35.43
N LEU A 410 9.55 -17.67 36.24
CA LEU A 410 10.93 -18.00 35.88
C LEU A 410 11.14 -19.50 35.71
N ARG A 411 10.59 -20.32 36.62
CA ARG A 411 10.62 -21.78 36.55
C ARG A 411 9.99 -22.33 35.27
N VAL A 412 8.93 -21.70 34.75
CA VAL A 412 8.36 -22.02 33.43
C VAL A 412 9.35 -21.70 32.30
N LEU A 413 10.04 -20.55 32.33
CA LEU A 413 11.06 -20.21 31.35
C LEU A 413 12.27 -21.16 31.41
N VAL A 414 12.73 -21.52 32.60
CA VAL A 414 13.81 -22.50 32.81
C VAL A 414 13.42 -23.86 32.24
N ASN A 415 12.23 -24.39 32.58
CA ASN A 415 11.76 -25.67 32.03
C ASN A 415 11.61 -25.64 30.50
N ASN A 416 11.16 -24.52 29.92
CA ASN A 416 11.12 -24.35 28.46
C ASN A 416 12.53 -24.35 27.84
N ALA A 417 13.52 -23.72 28.48
CA ALA A 417 14.91 -23.74 28.06
C ALA A 417 15.53 -25.15 28.18
N VAL A 418 15.20 -25.89 29.24
CA VAL A 418 15.64 -27.28 29.48
C VAL A 418 15.15 -28.21 28.37
N GLU A 419 13.86 -28.17 28.03
CA GLU A 419 13.34 -29.01 26.94
C GLU A 419 13.84 -28.57 25.55
N LEU A 420 14.11 -27.28 25.36
CA LEU A 420 14.73 -26.79 24.12
C LEU A 420 16.20 -27.23 24.00
N ALA A 421 16.97 -27.17 25.08
CA ALA A 421 18.35 -27.70 25.13
C ALA A 421 18.37 -29.20 24.83
N ARG A 422 17.48 -29.98 25.44
CA ARG A 422 17.28 -31.41 25.15
C ARG A 422 16.91 -31.66 23.68
N LEU A 423 15.99 -30.88 23.11
CA LEU A 423 15.62 -30.97 21.70
C LEU A 423 16.79 -30.69 20.76
N LEU A 424 17.67 -29.74 21.10
CA LEU A 424 18.87 -29.40 20.31
C LEU A 424 19.90 -30.54 20.34
N VAL A 425 20.23 -31.09 21.51
CA VAL A 425 21.29 -32.10 21.62
C VAL A 425 20.90 -33.49 21.07
N VAL A 426 19.61 -33.85 20.98
CA VAL A 426 19.19 -35.12 20.36
C VAL A 426 19.25 -35.14 18.82
N GLN A 427 19.62 -34.02 18.18
CA GLN A 427 19.79 -33.99 16.72
C GLN A 427 21.12 -34.63 16.27
N LYS A 428 21.11 -35.25 15.09
CA LYS A 428 22.30 -35.76 14.40
C LYS A 428 23.18 -34.62 13.92
N ALA A 429 22.57 -33.59 13.33
CA ALA A 429 23.20 -32.30 13.10
C ALA A 429 23.73 -31.73 14.43
N VAL A 430 24.87 -31.03 14.39
CA VAL A 430 25.45 -30.42 15.60
C VAL A 430 24.90 -29.01 15.74
N LEU A 431 23.78 -28.86 16.45
CA LEU A 431 23.27 -27.55 16.82
C LEU A 431 24.00 -27.03 18.08
N ARG A 432 24.39 -25.76 18.06
CA ARG A 432 25.05 -25.06 19.16
C ARG A 432 24.42 -23.70 19.38
N VAL A 433 24.22 -23.36 20.65
CA VAL A 433 23.78 -22.02 21.05
C VAL A 433 24.97 -21.06 20.91
N TYR A 434 24.71 -19.87 20.36
CA TYR A 434 25.73 -18.89 19.99
C TYR A 434 25.49 -17.58 20.72
N MET A 435 26.35 -17.29 21.69
CA MET A 435 26.36 -16.03 22.44
C MET A 435 27.75 -15.38 22.31
N PRO A 436 27.91 -14.33 21.48
CA PRO A 436 29.15 -13.57 21.39
C PRO A 436 29.62 -13.08 22.76
N LYS A 437 30.90 -13.26 23.09
CA LYS A 437 31.51 -12.68 24.30
C LYS A 437 31.98 -11.26 24.02
N VAL A 438 31.20 -10.26 24.43
CA VAL A 438 31.62 -8.85 24.48
C VAL A 438 32.62 -8.69 25.63
N GLN A 439 33.74 -8.00 25.39
CA GLN A 439 34.83 -7.82 26.36
C GLN A 439 35.33 -6.37 26.32
N PRO A 440 35.65 -5.72 27.46
CA PRO A 440 35.94 -4.28 27.48
C PRO A 440 37.13 -3.85 26.62
N HIS A 441 38.08 -4.76 26.39
CA HIS A 441 39.29 -4.54 25.59
C HIS A 441 39.16 -5.01 24.12
N GLN A 442 38.03 -5.59 23.71
CA GLN A 442 37.85 -6.17 22.37
C GLN A 442 36.53 -5.74 21.74
N ARG A 443 36.62 -4.92 20.69
CA ARG A 443 35.48 -4.49 19.89
C ARG A 443 34.81 -5.71 19.23
N VAL A 444 33.55 -5.97 19.58
CA VAL A 444 32.70 -6.96 18.89
C VAL A 444 31.83 -6.19 17.90
N LEU A 445 32.09 -6.35 16.60
CA LEU A 445 31.30 -5.67 15.57
C LEU A 445 30.00 -6.42 15.28
N PHE A 446 28.96 -5.67 14.91
CA PHE A 446 27.68 -6.21 14.47
C PHE A 446 27.83 -6.97 13.14
N ASP A 447 27.29 -8.20 13.10
CA ASP A 447 27.26 -9.04 11.90
C ASP A 447 25.79 -9.31 11.51
N PRO A 448 25.26 -8.64 10.46
CA PRO A 448 23.88 -8.84 10.00
C PRO A 448 23.55 -10.29 9.60
N SER A 449 24.54 -11.16 9.36
CA SER A 449 24.29 -12.57 9.03
C SER A 449 24.02 -13.43 10.26
N THR A 450 24.59 -13.10 11.43
CA THR A 450 24.41 -13.86 12.68
C THR A 450 23.71 -13.12 13.81
N MET A 451 23.47 -11.81 13.67
CA MET A 451 22.93 -10.95 14.72
C MET A 451 21.69 -10.15 14.29
N GLU A 452 20.87 -9.78 15.26
CA GLU A 452 19.66 -8.96 15.15
C GLU A 452 19.77 -7.82 16.16
N ASP A 453 19.82 -6.55 15.70
CA ASP A 453 19.95 -5.39 16.58
C ASP A 453 18.57 -4.98 17.13
N VAL A 454 18.35 -5.18 18.43
CA VAL A 454 17.09 -4.80 19.10
C VAL A 454 17.20 -3.43 19.78
N GLY A 455 18.27 -2.67 19.52
CA GLY A 455 18.47 -1.31 20.04
C GLY A 455 17.58 -0.24 19.40
N GLY A 456 16.86 -0.55 18.31
CA GLY A 456 15.89 0.35 17.68
C GLY A 456 16.47 1.35 16.68
N LEU A 457 17.65 1.06 16.10
CA LEU A 457 18.25 1.81 15.00
C LEU A 457 18.12 1.00 13.70
N GLU A 458 16.89 0.89 13.18
CA GLU A 458 16.59 0.29 11.87
C GLU A 458 16.38 1.36 10.76
N ASP A 459 16.27 2.64 11.11
CA ASP A 459 16.06 3.76 10.19
C ASP A 459 17.36 4.57 9.92
N ASP A 460 17.36 5.30 8.80
CA ASP A 460 18.28 6.39 8.36
C ASP A 460 19.65 6.08 7.68
N ASP A 461 20.10 4.83 7.53
CA ASP A 461 21.24 4.47 6.64
C ASP A 461 20.75 3.69 5.39
N GLU A 462 20.21 4.40 4.38
CA GLU A 462 19.84 3.80 3.07
C GLU A 462 21.08 3.45 2.21
N ASP A 463 22.22 4.10 2.48
CA ASP A 463 23.53 3.70 1.97
C ASP A 463 24.09 2.54 2.81
N GLY A 464 24.44 1.42 2.15
CA GLY A 464 25.01 0.21 2.77
C GLY A 464 26.46 0.34 3.31
N LEU A 465 26.80 1.51 3.84
CA LEU A 465 28.11 1.92 4.37
C LEU A 465 28.02 2.58 5.75
N GLY A 466 26.88 2.46 6.45
CA GLY A 466 26.71 2.88 7.84
C GLY A 466 27.85 2.38 8.75
N PRO A 467 28.20 3.16 9.80
CA PRO A 467 29.40 2.92 10.60
C PRO A 467 29.42 1.51 11.22
N THR A 468 30.62 0.98 11.47
CA THR A 468 30.80 -0.38 12.01
C THR A 468 30.30 -0.46 13.45
N ARG A 469 28.98 -0.64 13.61
CA ARG A 469 28.28 -0.73 14.90
C ARG A 469 28.96 -1.74 15.81
N GLU A 470 29.23 -1.34 17.03
CA GLU A 470 29.84 -2.19 18.05
C GLU A 470 28.79 -2.70 19.01
N VAL A 471 28.77 -4.00 19.27
CA VAL A 471 27.82 -4.66 20.15
C VAL A 471 28.15 -4.35 21.62
N ALA A 472 27.23 -3.68 22.31
CA ALA A 472 27.33 -3.39 23.74
C ALA A 472 26.97 -4.62 24.60
N CYS A 473 25.95 -5.38 24.21
CA CYS A 473 25.62 -6.67 24.83
C CYS A 473 24.82 -7.61 23.93
N VAL A 474 24.76 -8.89 24.32
CA VAL A 474 23.94 -9.92 23.70
C VAL A 474 22.76 -10.22 24.62
N VAL A 475 21.56 -9.76 24.26
CA VAL A 475 20.37 -9.88 25.12
C VAL A 475 19.68 -11.23 25.01
N PHE A 476 19.90 -11.97 23.92
CA PHE A 476 19.45 -13.36 23.77
C PHE A 476 20.33 -14.10 22.74
N PRO A 477 20.74 -15.36 23.00
CA PRO A 477 21.65 -16.07 22.11
C PRO A 477 20.96 -16.59 20.84
N GLY A 478 21.75 -16.83 19.79
CA GLY A 478 21.33 -17.48 18.56
C GLY A 478 21.51 -19.01 18.59
N VAL A 479 21.16 -19.69 17.50
CA VAL A 479 21.39 -21.14 17.30
C VAL A 479 22.01 -21.40 15.93
N VAL A 480 23.23 -21.94 15.93
CA VAL A 480 23.96 -22.36 14.73
C VAL A 480 23.78 -23.87 14.54
N LYS A 481 23.42 -24.31 13.34
CA LYS A 481 23.40 -25.72 12.92
C LYS A 481 24.63 -26.02 12.07
N HIS A 482 25.38 -27.06 12.46
CA HIS A 482 26.44 -27.64 11.64
C HIS A 482 26.02 -28.99 11.08
N GLY A 483 26.18 -29.15 9.77
CA GLY A 483 25.82 -30.37 9.04
C GLY A 483 24.33 -30.52 8.68
N ASP A 484 24.04 -31.61 7.98
CA ASP A 484 22.71 -31.98 7.48
C ASP A 484 21.91 -32.82 8.48
N GLU A 485 20.68 -33.21 8.11
CA GLU A 485 19.78 -34.03 8.92
C GLU A 485 20.34 -35.43 9.26
N HIS A 486 21.37 -35.89 8.56
CA HIS A 486 22.05 -37.17 8.81
C HIS A 486 23.24 -37.04 9.79
N GLY A 487 23.65 -35.81 10.13
CA GLY A 487 24.84 -35.52 10.94
C GLY A 487 26.15 -35.53 10.14
N THR A 488 26.04 -35.42 8.81
CA THR A 488 27.16 -35.37 7.86
C THR A 488 27.48 -33.93 7.48
N GLN A 489 28.45 -33.72 6.58
CA GLN A 489 28.72 -32.43 5.91
C GLN A 489 28.91 -31.23 6.87
N LEU A 490 29.61 -31.44 8.00
CA LEU A 490 29.80 -30.44 9.08
C LEU A 490 30.45 -29.11 8.64
N GLN A 491 31.01 -29.04 7.42
CA GLN A 491 31.46 -27.79 6.81
C GLN A 491 30.33 -26.79 6.51
N TYR A 492 29.07 -27.25 6.36
CA TYR A 492 27.93 -26.35 6.22
C TYR A 492 27.49 -25.84 7.60
N ARG A 493 27.36 -24.51 7.69
CA ARG A 493 26.98 -23.76 8.89
C ARG A 493 25.75 -22.90 8.58
N ASN A 494 24.60 -23.26 9.13
CA ASN A 494 23.34 -22.52 8.95
C ASN A 494 22.98 -21.76 10.23
N MET A 495 22.45 -20.54 10.08
CA MET A 495 21.95 -19.72 11.17
C MET A 495 20.44 -19.98 11.35
N ILE A 496 20.05 -20.69 12.42
CA ILE A 496 18.66 -21.09 12.67
C ILE A 496 17.88 -20.01 13.42
N CYS A 497 18.57 -19.31 14.33
CA CYS A 497 18.07 -18.14 15.04
C CYS A 497 19.25 -17.18 15.26
N LYS A 498 19.12 -15.91 14.90
CA LYS A 498 20.20 -14.92 15.11
C LYS A 498 20.33 -14.59 16.61
N ALA A 499 21.52 -14.18 17.04
CA ALA A 499 21.70 -13.62 18.37
C ALA A 499 21.09 -12.22 18.42
N LYS A 500 20.20 -11.96 19.38
CA LYS A 500 19.65 -10.62 19.61
C LYS A 500 20.65 -9.81 20.42
N VAL A 501 21.04 -8.65 19.90
CA VAL A 501 22.08 -7.79 20.45
C VAL A 501 21.59 -6.35 20.59
N VAL A 502 22.31 -5.55 21.38
CA VAL A 502 22.14 -4.10 21.40
C VAL A 502 23.47 -3.49 20.98
N CYS A 503 23.45 -2.70 19.90
CA CYS A 503 24.61 -1.91 19.50
C CYS A 503 24.79 -0.69 20.42
N ARG A 504 26.03 -0.20 20.54
CA ARG A 504 26.32 1.10 21.15
C ARG A 504 25.68 2.21 20.31
N GLN A 505 25.22 3.24 21.01
CA GLN A 505 24.95 4.56 20.46
C GLN A 505 26.25 5.38 20.57
N GLU A 506 26.57 6.17 19.55
CA GLU A 506 27.74 7.09 19.54
C GLU A 506 27.42 8.43 20.22
#